data_AF-A0A2N2M869-F1
#
_entry.id   AF-A0A2N2M869-F1
#
_cell.length_a   1.000
_cell.length_b   1.000
_cell.length_c   1.000
_cell.angle_alpha   90.00
_cell.angle_beta   90.00
_cell.angle_gamma   90.00
#
_symmetry.space_group_name_H-M   'P 1'
#
loop_
_entity.id
_entity.type
_entity.pdbx_description
1 polymer ?
#
loop_
_entity_poly.entity_id
_entity_poly.type
_entity_poly.pdbx_seq_one_letter_code
_entity_poly.pdbx_strand_id
1 'polypeptide(L)'
;MIRQKLQKLEPLWQKSVWFLWLCLVAALPVTSFPFFAKVLHTSSVAPASGIFVLLLAFIWLPVYLIKNGRFPFQLKPAILFFIFALLTMGLGFLRYIPDYKNASMMKAALEGVATLGLGGLFYLVTTTMPNSADKIRQTLRIVNWGGLVIISWSLIQIAVSFVYHDYTDAMRSFQHLFST
;
A
#
# COMPACT_ATOMS: atom_id res chain seq x y z
N MET A 1 21.63 -7.96 -26.82
CA MET A 1 22.15 -6.64 -26.38
C MET A 1 21.47 -6.11 -25.09
N ILE A 2 20.14 -6.12 -24.97
CA ILE A 2 19.41 -5.63 -23.77
C ILE A 2 19.75 -6.44 -22.49
N ARG A 3 19.82 -7.78 -22.57
CA ARG A 3 20.16 -8.65 -21.41
C ARG A 3 21.55 -8.38 -20.80
N GLN A 4 22.55 -8.05 -21.61
CA GLN A 4 23.91 -7.79 -21.12
C GLN A 4 24.03 -6.42 -20.40
N LYS A 5 23.33 -5.38 -20.88
CA LYS A 5 23.24 -4.09 -20.16
C LYS A 5 22.50 -4.24 -18.83
N LEU A 6 21.43 -5.05 -18.80
CA LEU A 6 20.69 -5.37 -17.58
C LEU A 6 21.56 -6.06 -16.53
N GLN A 7 22.48 -6.95 -16.92
CA GLN A 7 23.36 -7.66 -15.98
C GLN A 7 24.32 -6.72 -15.21
N LYS A 8 24.84 -5.67 -15.85
CA LYS A 8 25.71 -4.69 -15.16
C LYS A 8 24.96 -3.81 -14.17
N LEU A 9 23.69 -3.48 -14.46
CA LEU A 9 22.84 -2.63 -13.61
C LEU A 9 22.07 -3.43 -12.55
N GLU A 10 22.03 -4.76 -12.68
CA GLU A 10 21.31 -5.67 -11.79
C GLU A 10 21.60 -5.48 -10.30
N PRO A 11 22.87 -5.39 -9.83
CA PRO A 11 23.12 -5.26 -8.39
C PRO A 11 22.65 -3.92 -7.83
N LEU A 12 22.78 -2.83 -8.61
CA LEU A 12 22.35 -1.50 -8.19
C LEU A 12 20.82 -1.41 -8.17
N TRP A 13 20.20 -1.93 -9.22
CA TRP A 13 18.75 -2.07 -9.34
C TRP A 13 18.13 -2.84 -8.17
N GLN A 14 18.67 -4.02 -7.85
CA GLN A 14 18.19 -4.87 -6.75
C GLN A 14 18.30 -4.13 -5.40
N LYS A 15 19.36 -3.37 -5.17
CA LYS A 15 19.51 -2.54 -3.97
C LYS A 15 18.46 -1.42 -3.91
N SER A 16 18.25 -0.68 -4.99
CA SER A 16 17.24 0.39 -5.04
C SER A 16 15.82 -0.16 -4.82
N VAL A 17 15.51 -1.27 -5.48
CA VAL A 17 14.23 -1.96 -5.37
C VAL A 17 14.02 -2.49 -3.93
N TRP A 18 15.06 -3.05 -3.31
CA TRP A 18 15.02 -3.45 -1.90
C TRP A 18 14.84 -2.28 -0.94
N PHE A 19 15.51 -1.15 -1.18
CA PHE A 19 15.36 0.05 -0.39
C PHE A 19 13.92 0.59 -0.46
N LEU A 20 13.34 0.68 -1.67
CA LEU A 20 11.94 1.05 -1.86
C LEU A 20 10.98 0.13 -1.11
N TRP A 21 11.27 -1.18 -1.07
CA TRP A 21 10.51 -2.14 -0.26
C TRP A 21 10.59 -1.84 1.23
N LEU A 22 11.77 -1.56 1.77
CA LEU A 22 11.90 -1.22 3.19
C LEU A 22 11.19 0.09 3.53
N CYS A 23 11.24 1.10 2.65
CA CYS A 23 10.47 2.33 2.78
C CYS A 23 8.96 2.06 2.77
N LEU A 24 8.47 1.21 1.87
CA LEU A 24 7.07 0.79 1.82
C LEU A 24 6.65 0.18 3.16
N VAL A 25 7.43 -0.77 3.68
CA VAL A 25 7.13 -1.48 4.92
C VAL A 25 7.17 -0.53 6.13
N ALA A 26 8.15 0.36 6.19
CA ALA A 26 8.25 1.38 7.22
C ALA A 26 7.09 2.40 7.18
N ALA A 27 6.49 2.61 6.00
CA ALA A 27 5.35 3.50 5.80
C ALA A 27 3.98 2.82 6.00
N LEU A 28 3.91 1.49 6.22
CA LEU A 28 2.65 0.79 6.52
C LEU A 28 1.88 1.35 7.72
N PRO A 29 2.54 1.75 8.83
CA PRO A 29 1.91 2.46 9.95
C PRO A 29 1.10 3.71 9.58
N VAL A 30 1.46 4.36 8.47
CA VAL A 30 0.89 5.65 8.06
C VAL A 30 -0.20 5.39 7.04
N THR A 31 -1.42 5.15 7.54
CA THR A 31 -2.57 4.73 6.73
C THR A 31 -3.40 5.88 6.18
N SER A 32 -3.24 7.11 6.71
CA SER A 32 -4.09 8.27 6.41
C SER A 32 -3.30 9.50 5.94
N PHE A 33 -2.45 9.37 4.92
CA PHE A 33 -1.57 10.46 4.51
C PHE A 33 -2.32 11.55 3.72
N PRO A 34 -2.41 12.81 4.22
CA PRO A 34 -3.27 13.84 3.62
C PRO A 34 -2.88 14.22 2.18
N PHE A 35 -1.59 14.19 1.87
CA PHE A 35 -1.09 14.51 0.54
C PHE A 35 -1.52 13.47 -0.50
N PHE A 36 -1.51 12.18 -0.15
CA PHE A 36 -1.92 11.11 -1.06
C PHE A 36 -3.44 11.13 -1.29
N ALA A 37 -4.23 11.46 -0.26
CA ALA A 37 -5.68 11.65 -0.38
C ALA A 37 -6.05 12.80 -1.34
N LYS A 38 -5.30 13.92 -1.29
CA LYS A 38 -5.51 15.06 -2.20
C LYS A 38 -5.17 14.74 -3.64
N VAL A 39 -4.10 13.98 -3.90
CA VAL A 39 -3.66 13.65 -5.27
C VAL A 39 -4.56 12.60 -5.92
N LEU A 40 -4.99 11.58 -5.17
CA LEU A 40 -5.82 10.50 -5.72
C LEU A 40 -7.31 10.84 -5.77
N HIS A 41 -7.76 11.92 -5.12
CA HIS A 41 -9.18 12.23 -4.95
C HIS A 41 -10.01 11.04 -4.42
N THR A 42 -9.37 10.08 -3.76
CA THR A 42 -10.01 8.88 -3.24
C THR A 42 -10.44 9.11 -1.80
N SER A 43 -11.72 8.84 -1.54
CA SER A 43 -12.35 9.10 -0.25
C SER A 43 -12.14 7.98 0.78
N SER A 44 -11.77 6.77 0.33
CA SER A 44 -11.85 5.57 1.16
C SER A 44 -10.56 5.18 1.89
N VAL A 45 -9.37 5.21 1.26
CA VAL A 45 -8.09 4.92 1.94
C VAL A 45 -6.92 5.49 1.13
N ALA A 46 -6.03 6.25 1.78
CA ALA A 46 -4.87 6.85 1.13
C ALA A 46 -3.57 6.53 1.92
N PRO A 47 -3.10 5.28 1.88
CA PRO A 47 -1.94 4.88 2.66
C PRO A 47 -0.66 5.51 2.07
N ALA A 48 0.21 6.03 2.94
CA ALA A 48 1.51 6.57 2.50
C ALA A 48 2.34 5.52 1.75
N SER A 49 2.19 4.25 2.13
CA SER A 49 2.80 3.09 1.48
C SER A 49 2.36 2.90 0.02
N GLY A 50 1.21 3.46 -0.39
CA GLY A 50 0.69 3.38 -1.76
C GLY A 50 1.65 4.00 -2.79
N ILE A 51 2.32 5.10 -2.44
CA ILE A 51 3.32 5.75 -3.30
C ILE A 51 4.47 4.76 -3.60
N PHE A 52 4.98 4.10 -2.56
CA PHE A 52 6.08 3.16 -2.70
C PHE A 52 5.67 1.89 -3.46
N VAL A 53 4.43 1.41 -3.28
CA VAL A 53 3.89 0.31 -4.09
C VAL A 53 3.81 0.67 -5.56
N LEU A 54 3.31 1.86 -5.91
CA LEU A 54 3.20 2.30 -7.30
C LEU A 54 4.58 2.46 -7.95
N LEU A 55 5.54 3.03 -7.22
CA LEU A 55 6.93 3.11 -7.66
C LEU A 55 7.53 1.72 -7.87
N LEU A 56 7.34 0.79 -6.94
CA LEU A 56 7.79 -0.60 -7.09
C LEU A 56 7.11 -1.30 -8.27
N ALA A 57 5.81 -1.08 -8.47
CA ALA A 57 5.09 -1.64 -9.61
C ALA A 57 5.67 -1.11 -10.93
N PHE A 58 5.97 0.19 -11.02
CA PHE A 58 6.52 0.78 -12.25
C PHE A 58 7.97 0.34 -12.52
N ILE A 59 8.77 0.25 -11.46
CA ILE A 59 10.20 -0.03 -11.51
C ILE A 59 10.40 -1.54 -11.64
N TRP A 60 10.01 -2.32 -10.63
CA TRP A 60 10.34 -3.74 -10.50
C TRP A 60 9.50 -4.67 -11.39
N LEU A 61 8.19 -4.44 -11.55
CA LEU A 61 7.29 -5.38 -12.23
C LEU A 61 7.67 -5.66 -13.70
N PRO A 62 7.98 -4.64 -14.55
CA PRO A 62 8.36 -4.90 -15.94
C PRO A 62 9.62 -5.76 -16.04
N VAL A 63 10.62 -5.48 -15.22
CA VAL A 63 11.88 -6.25 -15.19
C VAL A 63 11.63 -7.68 -14.72
N TYR A 64 10.77 -7.86 -13.72
CA TYR A 64 10.39 -9.18 -13.20
C TYR A 64 9.70 -10.04 -14.26
N LEU A 65 8.78 -9.44 -15.03
CA LEU A 65 8.07 -10.10 -16.12
C LEU A 65 9.00 -10.47 -17.28
N ILE A 66 9.88 -9.55 -17.71
CA ILE A 66 10.87 -9.80 -18.79
C ILE A 66 11.83 -10.94 -18.42
N LYS A 67 12.10 -11.13 -17.12
CA LYS A 67 12.95 -12.21 -16.59
C LYS A 67 12.21 -13.52 -16.35
N ASN A 68 10.93 -13.65 -16.76
CA ASN A 68 10.09 -14.83 -16.48
C ASN A 68 10.04 -15.18 -14.99
N GLY A 69 9.91 -14.15 -14.13
CA GLY A 69 9.75 -14.34 -12.70
C GLY A 69 8.57 -15.26 -12.38
N ARG A 70 8.75 -16.15 -11.40
CA ARG A 70 7.72 -17.09 -10.98
C ARG A 70 6.86 -16.46 -9.89
N PHE A 71 5.55 -16.39 -10.11
CA PHE A 71 4.63 -15.93 -9.08
C PHE A 71 4.30 -17.06 -8.11
N PRO A 72 4.14 -16.74 -6.81
CA PRO A 72 3.71 -17.71 -5.80
C PRO A 72 2.32 -18.24 -6.13
N PHE A 73 2.02 -19.49 -5.75
CA PHE A 73 0.73 -20.12 -6.04
C PHE A 73 -0.44 -19.33 -5.42
N GLN A 74 -0.19 -18.64 -4.30
CA GLN A 74 -1.13 -17.82 -3.56
C GLN A 74 -1.67 -16.65 -4.40
N LEU A 75 -0.98 -16.25 -5.48
CA LEU A 75 -1.50 -15.26 -6.43
C LEU A 75 -2.72 -15.78 -7.20
N LYS A 76 -2.86 -17.10 -7.41
CA LYS A 76 -3.99 -17.69 -8.14
C LYS A 76 -5.34 -17.43 -7.45
N PRO A 77 -5.54 -17.74 -6.15
CA PRO A 77 -6.80 -17.41 -5.47
C PRO A 77 -7.03 -15.90 -5.39
N ALA A 78 -5.99 -15.08 -5.28
CA ALA A 78 -6.14 -13.62 -5.32
C ALA A 78 -6.69 -13.15 -6.69
N ILE A 79 -6.20 -13.70 -7.81
CA ILE A 79 -6.72 -13.40 -9.15
C ILE A 79 -8.19 -13.80 -9.28
N LEU A 80 -8.58 -14.97 -8.76
CA LEU A 80 -9.99 -15.39 -8.76
C LEU A 80 -10.87 -14.41 -7.98
N PHE A 81 -10.40 -13.97 -6.81
CA PHE A 81 -11.08 -12.93 -6.03
C PHE A 81 -11.19 -11.61 -6.81
N PHE A 82 -10.13 -11.18 -7.49
CA PHE A 82 -10.14 -9.96 -8.30
C PHE A 82 -11.17 -10.04 -9.44
N ILE A 83 -11.21 -11.15 -10.17
CA ILE A 83 -12.19 -11.38 -11.23
C ILE A 83 -13.60 -11.37 -10.65
N PHE A 84 -13.83 -12.08 -9.53
CA PHE A 84 -15.12 -12.10 -8.86
C PHE A 84 -15.57 -10.69 -8.44
N ALA A 85 -14.69 -9.90 -7.82
CA ALA A 85 -14.98 -8.54 -7.42
C ALA A 85 -15.36 -7.65 -8.62
N LEU A 86 -14.59 -7.70 -9.71
CA LEU A 86 -14.88 -6.96 -10.94
C LEU A 86 -16.22 -7.37 -11.57
N LEU A 87 -16.53 -8.68 -11.57
CA LEU A 87 -17.82 -9.18 -12.05
C LEU A 87 -18.97 -8.66 -11.18
N THR A 88 -18.87 -8.74 -9.86
CA THR A 88 -19.91 -8.24 -8.95
C THR A 88 -20.12 -6.73 -9.07
N MET A 89 -19.04 -5.97 -9.29
CA MET A 89 -19.10 -4.53 -9.56
C MET A 89 -19.82 -4.25 -10.89
N GLY A 90 -19.52 -5.01 -11.94
CA GLY A 90 -20.19 -4.93 -13.23
C GLY A 90 -21.69 -5.26 -13.14
N LEU A 91 -22.05 -6.30 -12.37
CA LEU A 91 -23.45 -6.66 -12.10
C LEU A 91 -24.20 -5.55 -11.34
N GLY A 92 -23.49 -4.71 -10.59
CA GLY A 92 -24.07 -3.53 -9.96
C GLY A 92 -24.79 -2.64 -10.97
N PHE A 93 -24.21 -2.41 -12.16
CA PHE A 93 -24.76 -1.54 -13.20
C PHE A 93 -26.08 -2.05 -13.81
N LEU A 94 -26.43 -3.32 -13.58
CA LEU A 94 -27.70 -3.90 -14.00
C LEU A 94 -28.84 -3.62 -13.00
N ARG A 95 -28.53 -3.09 -11.81
CA ARG A 95 -29.53 -2.71 -10.82
C ARG A 95 -29.81 -1.22 -10.89
N TYR A 96 -31.08 -0.87 -10.73
CA TYR A 96 -31.47 0.50 -10.45
C TYR A 96 -30.99 0.86 -9.03
N ILE A 97 -30.11 1.85 -8.94
CA ILE A 97 -29.63 2.42 -7.68
C ILE A 97 -30.20 3.84 -7.62
N PRO A 98 -31.02 4.17 -6.60
CA PRO A 98 -31.57 5.51 -6.49
C PRO A 98 -30.45 6.53 -6.29
N ASP A 99 -30.58 7.69 -6.94
CA ASP A 99 -29.62 8.78 -6.81
C ASP A 99 -29.54 9.24 -5.35
N TYR A 100 -28.36 9.14 -4.75
CA TYR A 100 -28.12 9.52 -3.36
C TYR A 100 -26.97 10.53 -3.28
N LYS A 101 -27.24 11.74 -2.79
CA LYS A 101 -26.22 12.76 -2.42
C LYS A 101 -25.06 12.93 -3.43
N ASN A 102 -25.33 13.13 -4.71
CA ASN A 102 -24.31 13.28 -5.77
C ASN A 102 -23.37 12.07 -5.95
N ALA A 103 -23.73 10.90 -5.43
CA ALA A 103 -22.96 9.67 -5.62
C ALA A 103 -23.09 9.22 -7.09
N SER A 104 -21.98 9.28 -7.82
CA SER A 104 -21.91 8.76 -9.17
C SER A 104 -21.49 7.30 -9.11
N MET A 105 -22.33 6.41 -9.65
CA MET A 105 -22.01 4.99 -9.76
C MET A 105 -20.71 4.74 -10.54
N MET A 106 -20.45 5.52 -11.59
CA MET A 106 -19.21 5.44 -12.35
C MET A 106 -17.99 5.82 -11.50
N LYS A 107 -18.10 6.89 -10.70
CA LYS A 107 -17.01 7.28 -9.78
C LYS A 107 -16.76 6.20 -8.72
N ALA A 108 -17.83 5.65 -8.13
CA ALA A 108 -17.71 4.57 -7.15
C ALA A 108 -17.07 3.31 -7.76
N ALA A 109 -17.43 2.94 -8.99
CA ALA A 109 -16.81 1.83 -9.70
C ALA A 109 -15.32 2.10 -9.97
N LEU A 110 -14.95 3.30 -10.44
CA LEU A 110 -13.55 3.69 -10.65
C LEU A 110 -12.74 3.66 -9.35
N GLU A 111 -13.27 4.20 -8.26
CA GLU A 111 -12.65 4.14 -6.93
C GLU A 111 -12.48 2.69 -6.46
N GLY A 112 -13.48 1.85 -6.69
CA GLY A 112 -13.42 0.42 -6.39
C GLY A 112 -12.34 -0.30 -7.19
N VAL A 113 -12.26 -0.08 -8.51
CA VAL A 113 -11.21 -0.65 -9.38
C VAL A 113 -9.83 -0.18 -8.94
N ALA A 114 -9.66 1.11 -8.64
CA ALA A 114 -8.40 1.67 -8.17
C ALA A 114 -7.97 1.04 -6.83
N THR A 115 -8.90 0.89 -5.89
CA THR A 115 -8.65 0.28 -4.58
C THR A 115 -8.28 -1.20 -4.73
N LEU A 116 -9.03 -1.93 -5.55
CA LEU A 116 -8.78 -3.34 -5.83
C LEU A 116 -7.42 -3.55 -6.51
N GLY A 117 -7.09 -2.70 -7.49
CA GLY A 117 -5.80 -2.68 -8.16
C GLY A 117 -4.65 -2.39 -7.20
N LEU A 118 -4.79 -1.39 -6.34
CA LEU A 118 -3.79 -1.06 -5.32
C LEU A 118 -3.57 -2.24 -4.36
N GLY A 119 -4.65 -2.84 -3.85
CA GLY A 119 -4.58 -4.04 -3.02
C GLY A 119 -3.91 -5.22 -3.73
N GLY A 120 -4.19 -5.41 -5.02
CA GLY A 120 -3.51 -6.40 -5.87
C GLY A 120 -2.01 -6.15 -6.01
N LEU A 121 -1.59 -4.91 -6.18
CA LEU A 121 -0.18 -4.55 -6.22
C LEU A 121 0.51 -4.82 -4.88
N PHE A 122 -0.11 -4.41 -3.76
CA PHE A 122 0.41 -4.72 -2.42
C PHE A 122 0.59 -6.22 -2.21
N TYR A 123 -0.43 -7.00 -2.56
CA TYR A 123 -0.39 -8.46 -2.44
C TYR A 123 0.71 -9.07 -3.30
N LEU A 124 0.78 -8.67 -4.57
CA LEU A 124 1.75 -9.19 -5.52
C LEU A 124 3.17 -8.86 -5.07
N VAL A 125 3.45 -7.61 -4.71
CA VAL A 125 4.79 -7.21 -4.25
C VAL A 125 5.13 -7.96 -2.96
N THR A 126 4.25 -7.98 -1.96
CA THR A 126 4.54 -8.59 -0.65
C THR A 126 4.80 -10.09 -0.74
N THR A 127 4.12 -10.80 -1.62
CA THR A 127 4.28 -12.26 -1.77
C THR A 127 5.49 -12.64 -2.63
N THR A 128 6.05 -11.71 -3.41
CA THR A 128 7.15 -11.99 -4.35
C THR A 128 8.49 -11.40 -3.93
N MET A 129 8.50 -10.25 -3.24
CA MET A 129 9.72 -9.52 -2.89
C MET A 129 10.60 -10.22 -1.85
N PRO A 130 10.04 -10.66 -0.69
CA PRO A 130 10.80 -11.32 0.37
C PRO A 130 11.12 -12.77 -0.03
N ASN A 131 12.05 -12.94 -0.96
CA ASN A 131 12.37 -14.22 -1.58
C ASN A 131 13.48 -15.02 -0.88
N SER A 132 13.96 -14.55 0.28
CA SER A 132 14.95 -15.26 1.11
C SER A 132 14.64 -15.09 2.60
N ALA A 133 15.13 -16.03 3.41
CA ALA A 133 14.95 -15.99 4.87
C ALA A 133 15.49 -14.68 5.47
N ASP A 134 16.63 -14.18 4.97
CA ASP A 134 17.22 -12.93 5.45
C ASP A 134 16.34 -11.71 5.12
N LYS A 135 15.80 -11.66 3.90
CA LYS A 135 14.88 -10.58 3.48
C LYS A 135 13.59 -10.61 4.27
N ILE A 136 13.03 -11.79 4.53
CA ILE A 136 11.85 -11.96 5.39
C ILE A 136 12.16 -11.47 6.80
N ARG A 137 13.29 -11.90 7.38
CA ARG A 137 13.72 -11.49 8.72
C ARG A 137 13.93 -9.98 8.82
N GLN A 138 14.54 -9.37 7.82
CA GLN A 138 14.73 -7.91 7.76
C GLN A 138 13.39 -7.18 7.65
N THR A 139 12.48 -7.66 6.80
CA THR A 139 11.11 -7.12 6.68
C THR A 139 10.39 -7.17 8.02
N LEU A 140 10.40 -8.32 8.70
CA LEU A 140 9.77 -8.49 10.02
C LEU A 140 10.38 -7.58 11.08
N ARG A 141 11.70 -7.35 11.05
CA ARG A 141 12.34 -6.38 11.95
C ARG A 141 11.79 -4.98 11.73
N ILE A 142 11.67 -4.52 10.49
CA ILE A 142 11.11 -3.19 10.19
C ILE A 142 9.64 -3.10 10.61
N VAL A 143 8.85 -4.14 10.37
CA VAL A 143 7.45 -4.22 10.84
C VAL A 143 7.40 -4.09 12.37
N ASN A 144 8.24 -4.84 13.10
CA ASN A 144 8.27 -4.79 14.55
C ASN A 144 8.72 -3.41 15.08
N TRP A 145 9.72 -2.79 14.45
CA TRP A 145 10.13 -1.43 14.80
C TRP A 145 9.03 -0.41 14.52
N GLY A 146 8.37 -0.49 13.37
CA GLY A 146 7.22 0.36 13.05
C GLY A 146 6.09 0.18 14.07
N GLY A 147 5.77 -1.07 14.42
CA GLY A 147 4.78 -1.39 15.45
C GLY A 147 5.17 -0.85 16.83
N LEU A 148 6.43 -1.00 17.24
CA LEU A 148 6.95 -0.45 18.49
C LEU A 148 6.76 1.07 18.55
N VAL A 149 7.10 1.79 17.47
CA VAL A 149 6.95 3.25 17.38
C VAL A 149 5.48 3.66 17.53
N ILE A 150 4.55 2.99 16.82
CA ILE A 150 3.11 3.29 16.94
C ILE A 150 2.63 3.02 18.36
N ILE A 151 2.93 1.85 18.93
CA ILE A 151 2.48 1.47 20.27
C ILE A 151 3.01 2.47 21.29
N SER A 152 4.29 2.83 21.20
CA SER A 152 4.90 3.82 22.10
C SER A 152 4.21 5.18 21.98
N TRP A 153 3.92 5.64 20.76
CA TRP A 153 3.20 6.88 20.52
C TRP A 153 1.78 6.85 21.09
N SER A 154 1.04 5.76 20.87
CA SER A 154 -0.30 5.58 21.43
C SER A 154 -0.29 5.54 22.97
N LEU A 155 0.72 4.92 23.59
CA LEU A 155 0.86 4.92 25.05
C LEU A 155 1.14 6.34 25.59
N ILE A 156 1.95 7.13 24.90
CA ILE A 156 2.18 8.55 25.25
C ILE A 156 0.88 9.35 25.11
N GLN A 157 0.12 9.16 24.03
CA GLN A 157 -1.19 9.78 23.83
C GLN A 157 -2.16 9.47 24.97
N ILE A 158 -2.22 8.22 25.40
CA ILE A 158 -3.06 7.78 26.51
C ILE A 158 -2.58 8.42 27.83
N ALA A 159 -1.28 8.38 28.12
CA ALA A 159 -0.73 8.94 29.35
C ALA A 159 -1.02 10.45 29.47
N VAL A 160 -0.84 11.21 28.38
CA VAL A 160 -1.16 12.64 28.34
C VAL A 160 -2.65 12.88 28.51
N SER A 161 -3.50 12.10 27.84
CA SER A 161 -4.95 12.20 27.96
C SER A 161 -5.42 12.03 29.41
N PHE A 162 -4.84 11.09 30.16
CA PHE A 162 -5.16 10.92 31.59
C PHE A 162 -4.72 12.09 32.48
N VAL A 163 -3.60 12.74 32.17
CA VAL A 163 -3.08 13.87 32.97
C VAL A 163 -3.84 15.16 32.68
N TYR A 164 -4.13 15.44 31.41
CA TYR A 164 -4.68 16.71 30.97
C TYR A 164 -6.19 16.66 30.67
N HIS A 165 -6.82 15.48 30.78
CA HIS A 165 -8.21 15.21 30.36
C HIS A 165 -8.52 15.58 28.89
N ASP A 166 -7.47 15.86 28.11
CA ASP A 166 -7.50 16.17 26.69
C ASP A 166 -6.10 15.95 26.08
N TYR A 167 -6.00 15.96 24.75
CA TYR A 167 -4.74 15.99 24.02
C TYR A 167 -4.22 17.42 23.91
N THR A 168 -2.91 17.61 24.12
CA THR A 168 -2.27 18.91 23.94
C THR A 168 -2.29 19.37 22.46
N ASP A 169 -2.29 20.69 22.24
CA ASP A 169 -2.28 21.27 20.89
C ASP A 169 -1.07 20.84 20.06
N ALA A 170 0.08 20.61 20.71
CA ALA A 170 1.27 20.08 20.08
C ALA A 170 1.06 18.65 19.56
N MET A 171 0.36 17.80 20.33
CA MET A 171 0.07 16.42 19.92
C MET A 171 -0.97 16.36 18.80
N ARG A 172 -1.99 17.23 18.85
CA ARG A 172 -2.96 17.36 17.76
C ARG A 172 -2.30 17.86 16.48
N SER A 173 -1.44 18.88 16.58
CA SER A 173 -0.69 19.42 15.45
C SER A 173 0.25 18.38 14.83
N PHE A 174 0.93 17.57 15.65
CA PHE A 174 1.77 16.47 15.17
C PHE A 174 0.93 15.36 14.50
N GLN A 175 -0.20 14.97 15.09
CA GLN A 175 -1.10 13.98 14.51
C GLN A 175 -1.64 14.43 13.15
N HIS A 176 -1.98 15.72 13.00
CA HIS A 176 -2.45 16.30 11.74
C HIS A 176 -1.43 16.25 10.59
N LEU A 177 -0.13 16.08 10.88
CA LEU A 177 0.87 15.88 9.83
C LEU A 177 0.76 14.49 9.16
N PHE A 178 0.30 13.48 9.90
CA PHE A 178 0.31 12.08 9.47
C PHE A 178 -1.08 11.47 9.25
N SER A 179 -2.11 12.06 9.87
CA SER A 179 -3.50 11.66 9.76
C SER A 179 -4.37 12.90 9.61
N THR A 180 -5.37 12.83 8.73
CA THR A 180 -6.42 13.86 8.68
C THR A 180 -7.46 13.59 9.75
#